data_AF-A0A7S2SDD4-F1
#
_entry.id   AF-A0A7S2SDD4-F1
#
_cell.length_a   1.000
_cell.length_b   1.000
_cell.length_c   1.000
_cell.angle_alpha   90.00
_cell.angle_beta   90.00
_cell.angle_gamma   90.00
#
_symmetry.space_group_name_H-M   'P 1'
#
loop_
_entity.id
_entity.type
_entity.pdbx_description
1 polymer ?
#
loop_
_entity_poly.entity_id
_entity_poly.type
_entity_poly.pdbx_seq_one_letter_code
_entity_poly.pdbx_strand_id
1 'polypeptide(L)'
;MRMPMGRIRAKLVRFNQYQLRLILVCLFTLFGFINLSVLVAPLGEEEKHQRLMRARETDELIEKKAKSTAGVYALARRRVPEDDFLRLRFKLVQRQEEFFSYGHDSDNNIEIRASTISSLAHALDKFYVKECNTKLSSWASRKADMGPGCIAALKAPIVHKEVSARVRYRYYMNQVTWSYSYAWWGWSRWEEELDWMSLAGVNLALAHCGQEEIWFQVWSEILSPQPFRSSEFFTGIAYLAWHRMGNVQSIGYPLRREWMKGQLQLQKKILKRMTELGIQPILPAFNLHIPRQMLENFPRIKFEKASFWSGFFNEKHSGLYRLSAGDPWAERISK
;
A
#
# COMPACT_ATOMS: atom_id res chain seq x y z
N MET A 1 71.63 18.10 -0.49
CA MET A 1 71.96 18.11 0.95
C MET A 1 71.10 17.03 1.64
N ARG A 2 71.76 16.01 2.22
CA ARG A 2 71.31 14.97 3.19
C ARG A 2 69.93 14.26 3.07
N MET A 3 69.98 12.92 2.99
CA MET A 3 68.98 11.92 3.46
C MET A 3 68.86 11.92 5.02
N PRO A 4 67.85 11.31 5.72
CA PRO A 4 67.38 9.93 5.48
C PRO A 4 65.92 9.49 5.86
N MET A 5 65.60 8.33 5.27
CA MET A 5 64.82 7.14 5.68
C MET A 5 63.72 7.16 6.76
N GLY A 6 62.58 6.59 6.36
CA GLY A 6 61.70 5.74 7.18
C GLY A 6 60.68 4.99 6.31
N ARG A 7 60.83 3.67 6.13
CA ARG A 7 59.88 2.75 5.45
C ARG A 7 59.32 1.77 6.48
N ILE A 8 58.01 1.55 6.54
CA ILE A 8 57.40 0.25 6.90
C ILE A 8 56.18 -0.03 6.00
N ARG A 9 56.12 -1.25 5.48
CA ARG A 9 55.15 -1.81 4.52
C ARG A 9 53.95 -2.44 5.24
N ALA A 10 52.75 -2.31 4.67
CA ALA A 10 51.62 -3.20 4.95
C ALA A 10 51.63 -4.39 3.96
N LYS A 11 51.54 -5.62 4.47
CA LYS A 11 51.41 -6.85 3.68
C LYS A 11 49.93 -7.13 3.39
N LEU A 12 49.62 -7.31 2.11
CA LEU A 12 48.43 -8.01 1.61
C LEU A 12 48.75 -9.51 1.52
N VAL A 13 47.82 -10.38 1.91
CA VAL A 13 47.85 -11.82 1.54
C VAL A 13 46.53 -12.15 0.83
N ARG A 14 46.67 -12.77 -0.34
CA ARG A 14 45.59 -13.28 -1.22
C ARG A 14 45.27 -14.74 -0.91
N PHE A 15 44.03 -15.11 -1.24
CA PHE A 15 43.46 -16.45 -1.37
C PHE A 15 44.29 -17.42 -2.24
N ASN A 16 44.15 -18.73 -1.98
CA ASN A 16 44.23 -19.73 -3.05
C ASN A 16 43.25 -20.91 -2.85
N GLN A 17 42.94 -21.52 -4.00
CA GLN A 17 41.89 -22.46 -4.36
C GLN A 17 42.20 -23.92 -3.99
N TYR A 18 41.16 -24.62 -3.54
CA TYR A 18 40.84 -26.05 -3.76
C TYR A 18 39.38 -26.22 -3.31
N GLN A 19 38.36 -25.63 -3.94
CA GLN A 19 37.70 -26.08 -5.17
C GLN A 19 37.85 -27.59 -5.43
N LEU A 20 36.77 -28.32 -5.10
CA LEU A 20 36.02 -29.25 -5.97
C LEU A 20 35.76 -30.65 -5.37
N ARG A 21 34.45 -30.89 -5.15
CA ARG A 21 33.71 -32.18 -5.32
C ARG A 21 34.00 -33.24 -4.25
N LEU A 22 33.07 -34.05 -3.76
CA LEU A 22 31.82 -34.63 -4.26
C LEU A 22 30.85 -34.70 -3.05
N ILE A 23 29.56 -34.36 -3.16
CA ILE A 23 28.48 -35.16 -3.75
C ILE A 23 28.24 -36.50 -3.03
N LEU A 24 27.03 -36.62 -2.48
CA LEU A 24 26.28 -37.83 -2.14
C LEU A 24 26.68 -38.62 -0.87
N VAL A 25 25.69 -38.68 0.03
CA VAL A 25 24.99 -39.92 0.45
C VAL A 25 25.24 -40.49 1.85
N CYS A 26 24.08 -40.85 2.41
CA CYS A 26 23.76 -41.71 3.54
C CYS A 26 23.87 -41.12 4.94
N LEU A 27 22.76 -40.78 5.60
CA LEU A 27 21.71 -41.65 6.18
C LEU A 27 22.20 -42.48 7.37
N PHE A 28 21.47 -42.29 8.49
CA PHE A 28 21.39 -43.11 9.70
C PHE A 28 22.61 -43.01 10.64
N THR A 29 22.48 -42.79 11.96
CA THR A 29 21.40 -43.08 12.91
C THR A 29 21.59 -42.30 14.22
N LEU A 30 20.46 -41.90 14.83
CA LEU A 30 20.15 -41.85 16.27
C LEU A 30 21.23 -41.42 17.29
N PHE A 31 20.97 -40.32 18.01
CA PHE A 31 20.56 -40.34 19.43
C PHE A 31 20.30 -38.90 19.93
N GLY A 32 19.26 -38.73 20.76
CA GLY A 32 19.21 -37.66 21.76
C GLY A 32 18.27 -36.50 21.46
N PHE A 33 17.05 -36.60 21.99
CA PHE A 33 16.15 -35.49 22.27
C PHE A 33 16.90 -34.25 22.80
N ILE A 34 16.73 -33.12 22.11
CA ILE A 34 16.85 -31.80 22.74
C ILE A 34 15.56 -31.03 22.44
N ASN A 35 14.75 -30.91 23.49
CA ASN A 35 13.72 -29.90 23.62
C ASN A 35 14.32 -28.53 23.29
N LEU A 36 13.90 -27.94 22.17
CA LEU A 36 14.01 -26.49 21.97
C LEU A 36 12.63 -25.87 22.22
N SER A 37 12.21 -25.94 23.48
CA SER A 37 11.19 -25.04 24.01
C SER A 37 11.81 -23.66 24.01
N VAL A 38 11.45 -22.84 23.02
CA VAL A 38 11.59 -21.40 23.12
C VAL A 38 10.80 -20.99 24.36
N LEU A 39 11.50 -20.62 25.43
CA LEU A 39 10.94 -19.97 26.60
C LEU A 39 10.44 -18.58 26.19
N VAL A 40 9.27 -18.54 25.55
CA VAL A 40 8.33 -17.46 25.80
C VAL A 40 7.80 -17.76 27.20
N ALA A 41 8.16 -16.93 28.18
CA ALA A 41 7.57 -17.03 29.50
C ALA A 41 6.03 -17.15 29.35
N PRO A 42 5.38 -18.16 29.94
CA PRO A 42 3.94 -18.23 29.88
C PRO A 42 3.42 -17.00 30.62
N LEU A 43 2.88 -16.04 29.88
CA LEU A 43 2.04 -14.99 30.46
C LEU A 43 1.06 -15.69 31.41
N GLY A 44 1.07 -15.31 32.69
CA GLY A 44 0.21 -15.90 33.70
C GLY A 44 -1.24 -15.89 33.20
N GLU A 45 -2.01 -16.93 33.50
CA GLU A 45 -3.39 -17.04 33.00
C GLU A 45 -4.22 -15.79 33.29
N GLU A 46 -3.94 -15.13 34.40
CA GLU A 46 -4.55 -13.87 34.80
C GLU A 46 -4.18 -12.70 33.86
N GLU A 47 -2.94 -12.60 33.40
CA GLU A 47 -2.52 -11.56 32.44
C GLU A 47 -3.09 -11.83 31.05
N LYS A 48 -3.17 -13.11 30.63
CA LYS A 48 -3.87 -13.50 29.40
C LYS A 48 -5.36 -13.17 29.48
N HIS A 49 -5.99 -13.46 30.62
CA HIS A 49 -7.40 -13.17 30.85
C HIS A 49 -7.66 -11.66 30.85
N GLN A 50 -6.85 -10.85 31.55
CA GLN A 50 -6.97 -9.39 31.55
C GLN A 50 -6.74 -8.77 30.16
N ARG A 51 -5.82 -9.31 29.35
CA ARG A 51 -5.64 -8.88 27.96
C ARG A 51 -6.83 -9.25 27.09
N LEU A 52 -7.41 -10.43 27.28
CA LEU A 52 -8.59 -10.89 26.56
C LEU A 52 -9.83 -10.04 26.92
N MET A 53 -10.00 -9.71 28.19
CA MET A 53 -11.10 -8.86 28.67
C MET A 53 -10.94 -7.43 28.13
N ARG A 54 -9.74 -6.84 28.18
CA ARG A 54 -9.46 -5.54 27.56
C ARG A 54 -9.69 -5.55 26.04
N ALA A 55 -9.32 -6.62 25.36
CA ALA A 55 -9.56 -6.75 23.92
C ALA A 55 -11.07 -6.79 23.59
N ARG A 56 -11.87 -7.52 24.39
CA ARG A 56 -13.33 -7.60 24.26
C ARG A 56 -14.02 -6.27 24.55
N GLU A 57 -13.63 -5.58 25.62
CA GLU A 57 -14.14 -4.24 25.94
C GLU A 57 -13.84 -3.24 24.81
N THR A 58 -12.64 -3.32 24.23
CA THR A 58 -12.26 -2.52 23.06
C THR A 58 -13.10 -2.87 21.84
N ASP A 59 -13.38 -4.14 21.58
CA ASP A 59 -14.20 -4.59 20.44
C ASP A 59 -15.66 -4.13 20.59
N GLU A 60 -16.25 -4.28 21.78
CA GLU A 60 -17.60 -3.79 22.10
C GLU A 60 -17.71 -2.26 21.97
N LEU A 61 -16.67 -1.52 22.39
CA LEU A 61 -16.62 -0.05 22.23
C LEU A 61 -16.56 0.36 20.75
N ILE A 62 -15.87 -0.40 19.90
CA ILE A 62 -15.79 -0.16 18.46
C ILE A 62 -17.14 -0.42 17.79
N GLU A 63 -17.80 -1.52 18.17
CA GLU A 63 -19.11 -1.89 17.65
C GLU A 63 -20.18 -0.84 18.03
N LYS A 64 -20.12 -0.34 19.27
CA LYS A 64 -21.00 0.74 19.76
C LYS A 64 -20.75 2.09 19.08
N LYS A 65 -19.57 2.32 18.49
CA LYS A 65 -19.18 3.56 17.78
C LYS A 65 -19.39 3.50 16.26
N ALA A 66 -20.02 2.44 15.74
CA ALA A 66 -20.18 2.23 14.32
C ALA A 66 -21.27 3.13 13.67
N LYS A 67 -20.89 4.37 13.31
CA LYS A 67 -21.10 4.98 11.98
C LYS A 67 -20.22 6.25 11.81
N SER A 68 -19.66 6.39 10.60
CA SER A 68 -18.74 7.43 10.09
C SER A 68 -17.28 7.45 10.61
N THR A 69 -16.97 7.20 11.89
CA THR A 69 -15.57 7.29 12.40
C THR A 69 -14.86 5.96 12.70
N ALA A 70 -15.55 4.82 12.55
CA ALA A 70 -15.02 3.49 12.87
C ALA A 70 -13.69 3.15 12.17
N GLY A 71 -13.52 3.60 10.92
CA GLY A 71 -12.28 3.40 10.17
C GLY A 71 -11.05 4.03 10.83
N VAL A 72 -11.23 5.22 11.42
CA VAL A 72 -10.19 5.96 12.15
C VAL A 72 -9.91 5.30 13.50
N TYR A 73 -10.94 4.79 14.19
CA TYR A 73 -10.73 3.98 15.40
C TYR A 73 -9.90 2.73 15.10
N ALA A 74 -10.21 2.00 14.04
CA ALA A 74 -9.44 0.82 13.62
C ALA A 74 -7.98 1.18 13.27
N LEU A 75 -7.76 2.33 12.62
CA LEU A 75 -6.43 2.88 12.37
C LEU A 75 -5.70 3.15 13.69
N ALA A 76 -6.30 3.93 14.59
CA ALA A 76 -5.69 4.32 15.85
C ALA A 76 -5.27 3.07 16.65
N ARG A 77 -6.15 2.07 16.77
CA ARG A 77 -5.83 0.81 17.46
C ARG A 77 -4.58 0.12 16.92
N ARG A 78 -4.35 0.17 15.60
CA ARG A 78 -3.15 -0.41 14.96
C ARG A 78 -1.90 0.45 15.08
N ARG A 79 -2.05 1.77 15.27
CA ARG A 79 -0.96 2.75 15.14
C ARG A 79 -0.51 3.38 16.46
N VAL A 80 -1.33 3.33 17.52
CA VAL A 80 -1.01 3.94 18.82
C VAL A 80 -0.94 2.90 19.95
N PRO A 81 -0.22 3.17 21.06
CA PRO A 81 -0.25 2.35 22.26
C PRO A 81 -1.69 2.13 22.79
N GLU A 82 -1.93 0.98 23.42
CA GLU A 82 -3.28 0.63 23.88
C GLU A 82 -3.83 1.60 24.93
N ASP A 83 -2.99 2.01 25.88
CA ASP A 83 -3.38 2.95 26.94
C ASP A 83 -3.79 4.32 26.39
N ASP A 84 -3.12 4.77 25.31
CA ASP A 84 -3.50 6.00 24.61
C ASP A 84 -4.80 5.80 23.84
N PHE A 85 -4.95 4.67 23.14
CA PHE A 85 -6.15 4.36 22.35
C PHE A 85 -7.45 4.46 23.19
N LEU A 86 -7.43 3.95 24.42
CA LEU A 86 -8.57 4.00 25.35
C LEU A 86 -8.99 5.44 25.69
N ARG A 87 -8.05 6.39 25.62
CA ARG A 87 -8.24 7.82 25.91
C ARG A 87 -8.51 8.67 24.67
N LEU A 88 -8.61 8.08 23.48
CA LEU A 88 -8.90 8.82 22.24
C LEU A 88 -10.40 8.84 21.92
N ARG A 89 -10.90 10.02 21.56
CA ARG A 89 -12.26 10.24 21.05
C ARG A 89 -12.18 10.93 19.69
N PHE A 90 -12.99 10.46 18.73
CA PHE A 90 -13.05 11.04 17.38
C PHE A 90 -14.46 11.51 17.10
N LYS A 91 -14.60 12.78 16.70
CA LYS A 91 -15.90 13.40 16.45
C LYS A 91 -15.90 14.18 15.14
N LEU A 92 -16.82 13.84 14.25
CA LEU A 92 -17.06 14.65 13.06
C LEU A 92 -17.91 15.87 13.40
N VAL A 93 -17.53 17.01 12.84
CA VAL A 93 -18.21 18.30 13.03
C VAL A 93 -18.52 18.85 11.65
N GLN A 94 -19.80 19.07 11.37
CA GLN A 94 -20.19 19.67 10.09
C GLN A 94 -19.72 21.12 10.04
N ARG A 95 -18.89 21.42 9.04
CA ARG A 95 -18.46 22.77 8.66
C ARG A 95 -18.25 22.81 7.15
N GLN A 96 -18.38 24.01 6.58
CA GLN A 96 -18.15 24.24 5.15
C GLN A 96 -16.66 24.08 4.78
N GLU A 97 -15.76 24.52 5.66
CA GLU A 97 -14.32 24.40 5.48
C GLU A 97 -13.76 23.12 6.10
N GLU A 98 -12.75 22.55 5.44
CA GLU A 98 -12.03 21.41 5.99
C GLU A 98 -11.13 21.87 7.14
N PHE A 99 -11.34 21.31 8.33
CA PHE A 99 -10.59 21.67 9.54
C PHE A 99 -10.41 20.47 10.46
N PHE A 100 -9.49 20.60 11.41
CA PHE A 100 -9.42 19.76 12.58
C PHE A 100 -9.05 20.54 13.85
N SER A 101 -9.32 19.94 15.00
CA SER A 101 -8.84 20.38 16.31
C SER A 101 -8.70 19.20 17.27
N TYR A 102 -7.92 19.36 18.34
CA TYR A 102 -7.81 18.38 19.42
C TYR A 102 -7.71 19.08 20.77
N GLY A 103 -8.31 18.49 21.81
CA GLY A 103 -8.32 19.00 23.18
C GLY A 103 -8.92 17.98 24.15
N HIS A 104 -9.08 18.34 25.42
CA HIS A 104 -9.75 17.47 26.39
C HIS A 104 -11.28 17.53 26.26
N ASP A 105 -11.96 16.38 26.41
CA ASP A 105 -13.40 16.33 26.62
C ASP A 105 -13.79 16.48 28.11
N SER A 106 -15.08 16.38 28.42
CA SER A 106 -15.61 16.47 29.79
C SER A 106 -15.08 15.38 30.73
N ASP A 107 -14.68 14.25 30.16
CA ASP A 107 -14.21 13.06 30.88
C ASP A 107 -12.66 13.01 30.90
N ASN A 108 -12.01 14.13 30.54
CA ASN A 108 -10.56 14.28 30.46
C ASN A 108 -9.85 13.36 29.43
N ASN A 109 -10.59 12.79 28.47
CA ASN A 109 -10.03 12.09 27.32
C ASN A 109 -9.55 13.09 26.26
N ILE A 110 -8.69 12.65 25.34
CA ILE A 110 -8.29 13.46 24.18
C ILE A 110 -9.34 13.30 23.08
N GLU A 111 -10.09 14.36 22.82
CA GLU A 111 -11.07 14.43 21.73
C GLU A 111 -10.49 15.17 20.52
N ILE A 112 -10.43 14.45 19.41
CA ILE A 112 -10.08 14.94 18.09
C ILE A 112 -11.36 15.21 17.30
N ARG A 113 -11.53 16.46 16.87
CA ARG A 113 -12.67 16.91 16.07
C ARG A 113 -12.21 17.30 14.67
N ALA A 114 -12.98 16.97 13.64
CA ALA A 114 -12.70 17.42 12.27
C ALA A 114 -13.94 17.42 11.40
N SER A 115 -13.90 18.10 10.25
CA SER A 115 -15.01 18.07 9.28
C SER A 115 -14.94 16.93 8.27
N THR A 116 -13.79 16.24 8.14
CA THR A 116 -13.62 15.07 7.28
C THR A 116 -12.95 13.91 8.02
N ILE A 117 -13.19 12.68 7.55
CA ILE A 117 -12.55 11.47 8.10
C ILE A 117 -11.03 11.53 7.96
N SER A 118 -10.53 11.96 6.79
CA SER A 118 -9.08 12.11 6.56
C SER A 118 -8.46 13.13 7.51
N SER A 119 -9.18 14.21 7.83
CA SER A 119 -8.71 15.21 8.79
C SER A 119 -8.66 14.70 10.24
N LEU A 120 -9.52 13.75 10.63
CA LEU A 120 -9.43 13.11 11.96
C LEU A 120 -8.11 12.32 12.11
N ALA A 121 -7.76 11.51 11.11
CA ALA A 121 -6.52 10.74 11.14
C ALA A 121 -5.28 11.66 11.06
N HIS A 122 -5.35 12.70 10.23
CA HIS A 122 -4.26 13.67 10.16
C HIS A 122 -4.05 14.43 11.47
N ALA A 123 -5.15 14.81 12.13
CA ALA A 123 -5.11 15.47 13.44
C ALA A 123 -4.47 14.57 14.50
N LEU A 124 -4.70 13.26 14.46
CA LEU A 124 -4.03 12.29 15.33
C LEU A 124 -2.50 12.33 15.15
N ASP A 125 -2.01 12.32 13.91
CA ASP A 125 -0.57 12.47 13.65
C ASP A 125 -0.04 13.80 14.19
N LYS A 126 -0.77 14.91 13.97
CA LYS A 126 -0.36 16.23 14.48
C LYS A 126 -0.35 16.32 16.00
N PHE A 127 -1.30 15.68 16.67
CA PHE A 127 -1.33 15.55 18.11
C PHE A 127 -0.07 14.80 18.60
N TYR A 128 0.23 13.62 18.04
CA TYR A 128 1.41 12.85 18.45
C TYR A 128 2.73 13.59 18.18
N VAL A 129 2.84 14.30 17.06
CA VAL A 129 4.04 15.09 16.76
C VAL A 129 4.23 16.19 17.78
N LYS A 130 3.14 16.88 18.17
CA LYS A 130 3.21 18.05 19.03
C LYS A 130 3.34 17.70 20.51
N GLU A 131 2.53 16.76 20.99
CA GLU A 131 2.37 16.45 22.42
C GLU A 131 3.19 15.24 22.84
N CYS A 132 3.49 14.32 21.91
CA CYS A 132 4.18 13.06 22.20
C CYS A 132 5.54 12.92 21.51
N ASN A 133 6.02 13.98 20.83
CA ASN A 133 7.26 14.02 20.08
C ASN A 133 7.47 12.81 19.14
N THR A 134 6.38 12.31 18.56
CA THR A 134 6.38 11.07 17.76
C THR A 134 5.61 11.29 16.46
N LYS A 135 6.15 10.80 15.34
CA LYS A 135 5.49 10.88 14.04
C LYS A 135 4.93 9.52 13.63
N LEU A 136 3.60 9.40 13.62
CA LEU A 136 2.90 8.15 13.24
C LEU A 136 2.95 7.92 11.72
N SER A 137 2.95 9.01 10.94
CA SER A 137 3.06 9.04 9.48
C SER A 137 4.50 8.81 8.97
N SER A 138 5.17 7.78 9.49
CA SER A 138 6.49 7.32 9.03
C SER A 138 6.41 5.87 8.57
N TRP A 139 7.06 5.54 7.44
CA TRP A 139 7.17 4.16 6.97
C TRP A 139 7.94 3.25 7.94
N ALA A 140 8.78 3.81 8.81
CA ALA A 140 9.49 3.07 9.85
C ALA A 140 8.69 2.99 11.17
N SER A 141 7.60 3.75 11.31
CA SER A 141 6.82 3.74 12.55
C SER A 141 5.97 2.48 12.62
N ARG A 142 6.15 1.71 13.69
CA ARG A 142 5.34 0.52 14.02
C ARG A 142 4.82 0.68 15.45
N LYS A 143 3.60 0.23 15.73
CA LYS A 143 3.05 0.23 17.11
C LYS A 143 3.96 -0.51 18.09
N ALA A 144 4.64 -1.56 17.64
CA ALA A 144 5.59 -2.33 18.45
C ALA A 144 6.85 -1.54 18.87
N ASP A 145 7.21 -0.50 18.12
CA ASP A 145 8.36 0.37 18.44
C ASP A 145 7.93 1.55 19.33
N MET A 146 6.65 1.68 19.65
CA MET A 146 6.13 2.72 20.52
C MET A 146 6.35 2.32 21.99
N GLY A 147 6.82 3.27 22.80
CA GLY A 147 6.92 3.11 24.25
C GLY A 147 5.54 3.11 24.94
N PRO A 148 5.50 3.28 26.28
CA PRO A 148 4.23 3.45 26.99
C PRO A 148 3.45 4.66 26.45
N GLY A 149 2.12 4.64 26.63
CA GLY A 149 1.26 5.71 26.16
C GLY A 149 1.69 7.09 26.66
N CYS A 150 1.75 8.07 25.76
CA CYS A 150 2.20 9.43 26.11
C CYS A 150 1.11 10.23 26.83
N ILE A 151 -0.17 9.93 26.60
CA ILE A 151 -1.29 10.77 27.04
C ILE A 151 -1.33 10.88 28.57
N ALA A 152 -1.00 9.80 29.28
CA ALA A 152 -0.97 9.80 30.73
C ALA A 152 0.12 10.69 31.35
N ALA A 153 1.19 10.99 30.59
CA ALA A 153 2.32 11.79 31.04
C ALA A 153 2.17 13.29 30.70
N LEU A 154 1.11 13.69 29.98
CA LEU A 154 0.88 15.09 29.60
C LEU A 154 0.52 15.92 30.83
N LYS A 155 1.35 16.93 31.13
CA LYS A 155 1.21 17.78 32.32
C LYS A 155 0.43 19.07 32.08
N ALA A 156 0.36 19.53 30.83
CA ALA A 156 -0.28 20.79 30.45
C ALA A 156 -1.69 20.53 29.90
N PRO A 157 -2.69 21.37 30.23
CA PRO A 157 -4.01 21.26 29.64
C PRO A 157 -3.94 21.54 28.13
N ILE A 158 -4.43 20.60 27.32
CA ILE A 158 -4.49 20.76 25.87
C ILE A 158 -5.80 21.46 25.51
N VAL A 159 -5.69 22.74 25.13
CA VAL A 159 -6.81 23.53 24.63
C VAL A 159 -7.02 23.22 23.15
N HIS A 160 -8.29 23.21 22.71
CA HIS A 160 -8.67 22.99 21.32
C HIS A 160 -7.88 23.89 20.36
N LYS A 161 -6.91 23.30 19.65
CA LYS A 161 -6.14 23.99 18.62
C LYS A 161 -6.75 23.74 17.25
N GLU A 162 -7.40 24.76 16.70
CA GLU A 162 -8.01 24.68 15.37
C GLU A 162 -6.97 24.85 14.26
N VAL A 163 -7.07 24.02 13.22
CA VAL A 163 -6.24 24.08 12.02
C VAL A 163 -7.12 23.83 10.79
N SER A 164 -7.13 24.77 9.86
CA SER A 164 -7.85 24.64 8.57
C SER A 164 -6.94 24.08 7.48
N ALA A 165 -7.52 23.28 6.59
CA ALA A 165 -6.83 22.79 5.41
C ALA A 165 -6.64 23.94 4.40
N ARG A 166 -5.43 24.03 3.82
CA ARG A 166 -5.10 25.06 2.81
C ARG A 166 -5.48 24.68 1.38
N VAL A 167 -5.69 23.39 1.14
CA VAL A 167 -5.95 22.81 -0.19
C VAL A 167 -7.04 21.77 -0.07
N ARG A 168 -7.83 21.57 -1.12
CA ARG A 168 -8.91 20.58 -1.16
C ARG A 168 -8.43 19.13 -1.29
N TYR A 169 -7.37 18.92 -2.07
CA TYR A 169 -6.83 17.59 -2.36
C TYR A 169 -5.37 17.48 -1.96
N ARG A 170 -5.02 16.38 -1.31
CA ARG A 170 -3.66 15.95 -1.02
C ARG A 170 -3.48 14.60 -1.68
N TYR A 171 -2.83 14.66 -2.84
CA TYR A 171 -2.69 13.54 -3.76
C TYR A 171 -1.49 12.66 -3.38
N TYR A 172 -1.62 11.34 -3.60
CA TYR A 172 -0.52 10.40 -3.44
C TYR A 172 -0.42 9.39 -4.60
N MET A 173 0.82 8.94 -4.83
CA MET A 173 1.30 7.92 -5.79
C MET A 173 1.66 8.42 -7.19
N ASN A 174 2.54 7.68 -7.87
CA ASN A 174 2.74 7.78 -9.31
C ASN A 174 2.33 6.44 -9.95
N GLN A 175 1.99 6.44 -11.23
CA GLN A 175 1.74 5.21 -11.98
C GLN A 175 2.91 4.23 -11.90
N VAL A 176 4.16 4.73 -11.94
CA VAL A 176 5.36 3.87 -11.88
C VAL A 176 5.56 3.18 -10.53
N THR A 177 5.01 3.75 -9.45
CA THR A 177 5.14 3.20 -8.10
C THR A 177 4.49 1.82 -7.99
N TRP A 178 3.46 1.54 -8.81
CA TRP A 178 2.80 0.24 -8.90
C TRP A 178 3.75 -0.89 -9.29
N SER A 179 4.75 -0.61 -10.12
CA SER A 179 5.73 -1.60 -10.53
C SER A 179 7.01 -1.56 -9.70
N TYR A 180 7.49 -0.37 -9.33
CA TYR A 180 8.74 -0.25 -8.59
C TYR A 180 8.62 -0.59 -7.10
N SER A 181 7.45 -0.43 -6.50
CA SER A 181 7.25 -0.63 -5.07
C SER A 181 6.13 -1.60 -4.75
N TYR A 182 4.97 -1.48 -5.42
CA TYR A 182 3.76 -2.20 -5.02
C TYR A 182 3.55 -3.56 -5.70
N ALA A 183 4.41 -3.92 -6.65
CA ALA A 183 4.28 -5.12 -7.49
C ALA A 183 4.04 -6.42 -6.71
N TRP A 184 4.62 -6.50 -5.51
CA TRP A 184 4.63 -7.70 -4.67
C TRP A 184 3.84 -7.52 -3.37
N TRP A 185 3.11 -6.42 -3.22
CA TRP A 185 2.39 -6.14 -1.98
C TRP A 185 1.14 -7.01 -1.83
N GLY A 186 1.01 -7.61 -0.65
CA GLY A 186 -0.23 -8.22 -0.17
C GLY A 186 -1.05 -7.25 0.67
N TRP A 187 -2.18 -7.75 1.21
CA TRP A 187 -3.10 -6.93 2.02
C TRP A 187 -2.42 -6.30 3.23
N SER A 188 -1.61 -7.04 3.99
CA SER A 188 -1.01 -6.54 5.22
C SER A 188 -0.17 -5.28 4.99
N ARG A 189 0.62 -5.24 3.90
CA ARG A 189 1.40 -4.05 3.55
C ARG A 189 0.53 -2.90 3.02
N TRP A 190 -0.53 -3.22 2.27
CA TRP A 190 -1.50 -2.23 1.81
C TRP A 190 -2.27 -1.57 2.95
N GLU A 191 -2.66 -2.32 3.98
CA GLU A 191 -3.33 -1.79 5.16
C GLU A 191 -2.45 -0.78 5.90
N GLU A 192 -1.16 -1.09 6.05
CA GLU A 192 -0.18 -0.16 6.61
C GLU A 192 -0.03 1.12 5.76
N GLU A 193 0.01 1.00 4.43
CA GLU A 193 0.13 2.17 3.55
C GLU A 193 -1.11 3.05 3.63
N LEU A 194 -2.31 2.46 3.68
CA LEU A 194 -3.56 3.21 3.79
C LEU A 194 -3.66 3.95 5.13
N ASP A 195 -3.22 3.33 6.22
CA ASP A 195 -3.12 4.00 7.51
C ASP A 195 -2.10 5.14 7.45
N TRP A 196 -0.93 4.93 6.83
CA TRP A 196 0.07 5.98 6.63
C TRP A 196 -0.48 7.14 5.79
N MET A 197 -1.19 6.86 4.69
CA MET A 197 -1.81 7.85 3.82
C MET A 197 -2.77 8.74 4.60
N SER A 198 -3.67 8.13 5.38
CA SER A 198 -4.66 8.87 6.17
C SER A 198 -4.00 9.72 7.26
N LEU A 199 -3.00 9.19 7.98
CA LEU A 199 -2.21 9.94 8.97
C LEU A 199 -1.43 11.10 8.33
N ALA A 200 -0.89 10.90 7.13
CA ALA A 200 -0.20 11.94 6.37
C ALA A 200 -1.15 13.01 5.80
N GLY A 201 -2.47 12.81 5.91
CA GLY A 201 -3.49 13.74 5.41
C GLY A 201 -3.82 13.55 3.92
N VAL A 202 -3.39 12.45 3.30
CA VAL A 202 -3.77 12.09 1.93
C VAL A 202 -5.26 11.79 1.89
N ASN A 203 -5.97 12.39 0.93
CA ASN A 203 -7.39 12.15 0.71
C ASN A 203 -7.75 11.86 -0.75
N LEU A 204 -6.76 11.78 -1.64
CA LEU A 204 -6.94 11.44 -3.05
C LEU A 204 -5.76 10.57 -3.49
N ALA A 205 -6.01 9.36 -4.00
CA ALA A 205 -4.93 8.46 -4.38
C ALA A 205 -5.32 7.45 -5.47
N LEU A 206 -4.33 6.99 -6.23
CA LEU A 206 -4.51 5.96 -7.25
C LEU A 206 -4.90 4.62 -6.62
N ALA A 207 -5.81 3.89 -7.26
CA ALA A 207 -6.25 2.56 -6.82
C ALA A 207 -6.35 1.63 -8.04
N HIS A 208 -5.24 1.03 -8.43
CA HIS A 208 -5.06 0.37 -9.74
C HIS A 208 -4.76 -1.14 -9.65
N CYS A 209 -4.89 -1.78 -8.48
CA CYS A 209 -4.74 -3.24 -8.37
C CYS A 209 -5.82 -3.94 -9.21
N GLY A 210 -5.44 -5.00 -9.92
CA GLY A 210 -6.38 -5.93 -10.54
C GLY A 210 -7.09 -5.42 -11.80
N GLN A 211 -6.73 -4.25 -12.34
CA GLN A 211 -7.33 -3.75 -13.58
C GLN A 211 -7.10 -4.70 -14.78
N GLU A 212 -6.05 -5.51 -14.75
CA GLU A 212 -5.79 -6.51 -15.78
C GLU A 212 -6.88 -7.59 -15.86
N GLU A 213 -7.52 -7.96 -14.74
CA GLU A 213 -8.65 -8.92 -14.78
C GLU A 213 -9.88 -8.29 -15.45
N ILE A 214 -10.13 -6.99 -15.20
CA ILE A 214 -11.22 -6.27 -15.84
C ILE A 214 -10.96 -6.19 -17.35
N TRP A 215 -9.76 -5.81 -17.76
CA TRP A 215 -9.38 -5.78 -19.17
C TRP A 215 -9.40 -7.16 -19.82
N PHE A 216 -8.98 -8.21 -19.11
CA PHE A 216 -9.08 -9.58 -19.62
C PHE A 216 -10.54 -9.94 -19.96
N GLN A 217 -11.49 -9.57 -19.10
CA GLN A 217 -12.92 -9.83 -19.33
C GLN A 217 -13.44 -9.04 -20.52
N VAL A 218 -13.18 -7.73 -20.57
CA VAL A 218 -13.58 -6.85 -21.69
C VAL A 218 -13.05 -7.37 -23.02
N TRP A 219 -11.76 -7.69 -23.11
CA TRP A 219 -11.18 -8.19 -24.36
C TRP A 219 -11.68 -9.58 -24.74
N SER A 220 -11.94 -10.44 -23.75
CA SER A 220 -12.50 -11.78 -24.00
C SER A 220 -13.92 -11.71 -24.53
N GLU A 221 -14.73 -10.76 -24.05
CA GLU A 221 -16.09 -10.53 -24.56
C GLU A 221 -16.06 -9.97 -25.98
N ILE A 222 -15.24 -8.95 -26.23
CA ILE A 222 -15.16 -8.29 -27.53
C ILE A 222 -14.61 -9.21 -28.63
N LEU A 223 -13.60 -10.03 -28.30
CA LEU A 223 -12.93 -10.91 -29.27
C LEU A 223 -13.62 -12.26 -29.45
N SER A 224 -14.68 -12.54 -28.68
CA SER A 224 -15.47 -13.75 -28.82
C SER A 224 -16.00 -13.92 -30.26
N PRO A 225 -15.93 -15.13 -30.84
CA PRO A 225 -15.62 -16.42 -30.21
C PRO A 225 -14.13 -16.77 -30.14
N GLN A 226 -13.23 -15.93 -30.63
CA GLN A 226 -11.79 -16.21 -30.57
C GLN A 226 -11.25 -16.00 -29.14
N PRO A 227 -10.35 -16.87 -28.65
CA PRO A 227 -9.76 -16.69 -27.33
C PRO A 227 -8.83 -15.46 -27.30
N PHE A 228 -8.99 -14.63 -26.27
CA PHE A 228 -8.07 -13.51 -26.02
C PHE A 228 -6.66 -14.03 -25.69
N ARG A 229 -5.67 -13.62 -26.48
CA ARG A 229 -4.26 -14.00 -26.32
C ARG A 229 -3.56 -13.03 -25.39
N SER A 230 -3.91 -13.09 -24.11
CA SER A 230 -3.48 -12.12 -23.09
C SER A 230 -1.96 -11.97 -22.94
N SER A 231 -1.18 -13.00 -23.27
CA SER A 231 0.29 -12.97 -23.27
C SER A 231 0.90 -12.06 -24.35
N GLU A 232 0.15 -11.74 -25.41
CA GLU A 232 0.59 -10.81 -26.47
C GLU A 232 0.25 -9.35 -26.13
N PHE A 233 -0.55 -9.12 -25.09
CA PHE A 233 -1.02 -7.80 -24.67
C PHE A 233 -0.44 -7.39 -23.31
N PHE A 234 -0.72 -8.14 -22.24
CA PHE A 234 -0.22 -7.79 -20.92
C PHE A 234 1.29 -8.00 -20.82
N THR A 235 1.94 -7.18 -20.01
CA THR A 235 3.31 -7.44 -19.55
C THR A 235 3.31 -8.27 -18.27
N GLY A 236 4.48 -8.76 -17.87
CA GLY A 236 4.71 -9.25 -16.52
C GLY A 236 4.53 -8.16 -15.45
N ILE A 237 4.37 -8.60 -14.21
CA ILE A 237 3.99 -7.79 -13.05
C ILE A 237 4.87 -6.54 -12.88
N ALA A 238 6.19 -6.71 -13.01
CA ALA A 238 7.18 -5.65 -12.84
C ALA A 238 7.15 -4.56 -13.93
N TYR A 239 6.37 -4.73 -15.00
CA TYR A 239 6.27 -3.77 -16.11
C TYR A 239 4.87 -3.18 -16.28
N LEU A 240 3.92 -3.54 -15.40
CA LEU A 240 2.52 -3.15 -15.52
C LEU A 240 2.29 -1.64 -15.56
N ALA A 241 3.10 -0.83 -14.87
CA ALA A 241 2.97 0.61 -14.93
C ALA A 241 3.10 1.16 -16.37
N TRP A 242 4.16 0.75 -17.08
CA TRP A 242 4.41 1.16 -18.47
C TRP A 242 3.44 0.51 -19.44
N HIS A 243 2.94 -0.69 -19.12
CA HIS A 243 1.86 -1.30 -19.88
C HIS A 243 0.57 -0.47 -19.84
N ARG A 244 0.13 -0.10 -18.63
CA ARG A 244 -1.09 0.70 -18.41
C ARG A 244 -1.00 2.09 -19.05
N MET A 245 0.20 2.64 -19.15
CA MET A 245 0.45 3.92 -19.84
C MET A 245 0.56 3.79 -21.36
N GLY A 246 0.44 2.58 -21.92
CA GLY A 246 0.52 2.34 -23.37
C GLY A 246 1.93 2.48 -23.94
N ASN A 247 2.97 2.29 -23.11
CA ASN A 247 4.37 2.38 -23.57
C ASN A 247 4.90 1.04 -24.07
N VAL A 248 4.58 -0.04 -23.35
CA VAL A 248 5.08 -1.39 -23.66
C VAL A 248 4.04 -2.48 -23.50
N GLN A 249 4.23 -3.61 -24.17
CA GLN A 249 3.36 -4.78 -24.09
C GLN A 249 4.15 -6.09 -24.23
N SER A 250 3.60 -7.23 -23.82
CA SER A 250 4.21 -8.56 -24.05
C SER A 250 5.65 -8.71 -23.52
N ILE A 251 6.09 -7.91 -22.54
CA ILE A 251 7.43 -8.00 -21.91
C ILE A 251 7.33 -8.82 -20.63
N GLY A 252 8.28 -9.72 -20.41
CA GLY A 252 8.36 -10.54 -19.20
C GLY A 252 7.43 -11.75 -19.24
N TYR A 253 7.28 -12.42 -18.09
CA TYR A 253 6.44 -13.61 -18.01
C TYR A 253 4.94 -13.27 -18.07
N PRO A 254 4.13 -14.08 -18.78
CA PRO A 254 2.68 -13.88 -18.86
C PRO A 254 2.02 -13.86 -17.48
N LEU A 255 1.03 -12.99 -17.31
CA LEU A 255 0.21 -12.97 -16.10
C LEU A 255 -0.68 -14.21 -16.05
N ARG A 256 -0.62 -14.92 -14.93
CA ARG A 256 -1.58 -15.99 -14.62
C ARG A 256 -2.92 -15.37 -14.26
N ARG A 257 -4.02 -15.94 -14.75
CA ARG A 257 -5.37 -15.43 -14.49
C ARG A 257 -5.72 -15.47 -13.00
N GLU A 258 -5.21 -16.46 -12.27
CA GLU A 258 -5.37 -16.59 -10.83
C GLU A 258 -4.77 -15.38 -10.09
N TRP A 259 -3.61 -14.89 -10.55
CA TRP A 259 -2.99 -13.69 -10.00
C TRP A 259 -3.83 -12.44 -10.28
N MET A 260 -4.32 -12.27 -11.51
CA MET A 260 -5.17 -11.12 -11.88
C MET A 260 -6.45 -11.07 -11.04
N LYS A 261 -7.12 -12.22 -10.87
CA LYS A 261 -8.28 -12.35 -9.98
C LYS A 261 -7.94 -12.04 -8.52
N GLY A 262 -6.78 -12.52 -8.02
CA GLY A 262 -6.31 -12.22 -6.68
C GLY A 262 -6.08 -10.72 -6.46
N GLN A 263 -5.48 -10.04 -7.44
CA GLN A 263 -5.30 -8.58 -7.41
C GLN A 263 -6.63 -7.81 -7.44
N LEU A 264 -7.62 -8.30 -8.18
CA LEU A 264 -8.97 -7.71 -8.17
C LEU A 264 -9.64 -7.85 -6.79
N GLN A 265 -9.46 -8.99 -6.10
CA GLN A 265 -9.97 -9.14 -4.73
C GLN A 265 -9.22 -8.23 -3.74
N LEU A 266 -7.89 -8.09 -3.90
CA LEU A 266 -7.10 -7.16 -3.11
C LEU A 266 -7.58 -5.72 -3.30
N GLN A 267 -7.86 -5.30 -4.54
CA GLN A 267 -8.38 -3.98 -4.86
C GLN A 267 -9.71 -3.69 -4.17
N LYS A 268 -10.63 -4.66 -4.10
CA LYS A 268 -11.91 -4.49 -3.37
C LYS A 268 -11.68 -4.21 -1.88
N LYS A 269 -10.70 -4.86 -1.25
CA LYS A 269 -10.30 -4.56 0.14
C LYS A 269 -9.71 -3.16 0.27
N ILE A 270 -8.83 -2.77 -0.66
CA ILE A 270 -8.23 -1.43 -0.70
C ILE A 270 -9.31 -0.35 -0.80
N LEU A 271 -10.25 -0.47 -1.75
CA LEU A 271 -11.31 0.52 -1.95
C LEU A 271 -12.24 0.67 -0.74
N LYS A 272 -12.59 -0.45 -0.11
CA LYS A 272 -13.36 -0.42 1.15
C LYS A 272 -12.61 0.38 2.22
N ARG A 273 -11.32 0.10 2.40
CA ARG A 273 -10.51 0.77 3.42
C ARG A 273 -10.22 2.23 3.10
N MET A 274 -10.02 2.59 1.84
CA MET A 274 -9.93 3.99 1.40
C MET A 274 -11.18 4.77 1.78
N THR A 275 -12.37 4.20 1.54
CA THR A 275 -13.65 4.81 1.91
C THR A 275 -13.77 5.00 3.42
N GLU A 276 -13.42 3.97 4.21
CA GLU A 276 -13.40 4.03 5.68
C GLU A 276 -12.47 5.11 6.25
N LEU A 277 -11.43 5.50 5.48
CA LEU A 277 -10.42 6.48 5.86
C LEU A 277 -10.62 7.85 5.20
N GLY A 278 -11.71 8.05 4.44
CA GLY A 278 -11.98 9.30 3.74
C GLY A 278 -11.00 9.59 2.60
N ILE A 279 -10.40 8.56 2.01
CA ILE A 279 -9.50 8.66 0.86
C ILE A 279 -10.31 8.39 -0.41
N GLN A 280 -10.39 9.37 -1.30
CA GLN A 280 -11.05 9.22 -2.59
C GLN A 280 -10.15 8.41 -3.54
N PRO A 281 -10.62 7.26 -4.07
CA PRO A 281 -9.86 6.49 -5.04
C PRO A 281 -9.95 7.11 -6.44
N ILE A 282 -8.83 7.11 -7.15
CA ILE A 282 -8.75 7.35 -8.59
C ILE A 282 -8.66 5.98 -9.26
N LEU A 283 -9.67 5.64 -10.05
CA LEU A 283 -9.77 4.40 -10.80
C LEU A 283 -9.27 4.58 -12.23
N PRO A 284 -8.77 3.52 -12.89
CA PRO A 284 -8.35 3.60 -14.28
C PRO A 284 -9.58 3.74 -15.19
N ALA A 285 -9.35 4.31 -16.37
CA ALA A 285 -10.32 4.40 -17.45
C ALA A 285 -9.66 3.91 -18.75
N PHE A 286 -10.47 3.63 -19.77
CA PHE A 286 -9.96 3.28 -21.09
C PHE A 286 -9.12 4.44 -21.66
N ASN A 287 -7.90 4.13 -22.10
CA ASN A 287 -6.96 5.11 -22.66
C ASN A 287 -6.71 4.91 -24.16
N LEU A 288 -7.64 4.24 -24.85
CA LEU A 288 -7.59 3.93 -26.28
C LEU A 288 -6.52 2.90 -26.68
N HIS A 289 -5.69 2.39 -25.76
CA HIS A 289 -4.74 1.33 -26.08
C HIS A 289 -5.46 -0.02 -26.27
N ILE A 290 -5.27 -0.64 -27.44
CA ILE A 290 -5.99 -1.86 -27.84
C ILE A 290 -5.03 -3.03 -28.16
N PRO A 291 -5.47 -4.29 -27.98
CA PRO A 291 -4.69 -5.45 -28.39
C PRO A 291 -4.65 -5.58 -29.92
N ARG A 292 -3.59 -6.20 -30.46
CA ARG A 292 -3.43 -6.46 -31.91
C ARG A 292 -4.58 -7.25 -32.51
N GLN A 293 -5.16 -8.14 -31.70
CA GLN A 293 -6.30 -8.96 -32.06
C GLN A 293 -7.52 -8.16 -32.50
N MET A 294 -7.65 -6.90 -32.06
CA MET A 294 -8.70 -6.01 -32.57
C MET A 294 -8.54 -5.74 -34.06
N LEU A 295 -7.30 -5.58 -34.54
CA LEU A 295 -7.03 -5.34 -35.96
C LEU A 295 -7.23 -6.61 -36.79
N GLU A 296 -6.90 -7.78 -36.22
CA GLU A 296 -7.11 -9.09 -36.85
C GLU A 296 -8.60 -9.38 -37.04
N ASN A 297 -9.43 -9.06 -36.04
CA ASN A 297 -10.84 -9.43 -36.02
C ASN A 297 -11.77 -8.32 -36.58
N PHE A 298 -11.34 -7.05 -36.53
CA PHE A 298 -12.15 -5.90 -36.95
C PHE A 298 -11.40 -5.05 -37.99
N PRO A 299 -11.41 -5.44 -39.28
CA PRO A 299 -10.57 -4.82 -40.31
C PRO A 299 -10.92 -3.36 -40.64
N ARG A 300 -12.06 -2.86 -40.17
CA ARG A 300 -12.51 -1.46 -40.37
C ARG A 300 -12.11 -0.53 -39.21
N ILE A 301 -11.45 -1.05 -38.19
CA ILE A 301 -11.05 -0.26 -37.03
C ILE A 301 -10.03 0.80 -37.45
N LYS A 302 -10.28 2.05 -37.05
CA LYS A 302 -9.36 3.17 -37.28
C LYS A 302 -8.42 3.27 -36.09
N PHE A 303 -7.12 3.19 -36.36
CA PHE A 303 -6.11 3.20 -35.32
C PHE A 303 -4.90 4.05 -35.74
N GLU A 304 -4.14 4.43 -34.73
CA GLU A 304 -2.83 5.05 -34.84
C GLU A 304 -1.80 4.17 -34.13
N LYS A 305 -0.53 4.21 -34.57
CA LYS A 305 0.57 3.62 -33.81
C LYS A 305 1.19 4.68 -32.90
N ALA A 306 1.40 4.34 -31.64
CA ALA A 306 2.25 5.12 -30.75
C ALA A 306 3.71 5.08 -31.23
N SER A 307 4.51 6.04 -30.80
CA SER A 307 5.96 5.98 -31.01
C SER A 307 6.57 4.82 -30.21
N PHE A 308 7.73 4.33 -30.66
CA PHE A 308 8.55 3.43 -29.86
C PHE A 308 9.04 4.15 -28.61
N TRP A 309 9.05 3.43 -27.48
CA TRP A 309 9.36 4.00 -26.19
C TRP A 309 10.72 3.53 -25.68
N SER A 310 11.57 4.45 -25.21
CA SER A 310 12.81 4.18 -24.46
C SER A 310 13.73 3.09 -25.03
N GLY A 311 13.92 3.03 -26.35
CA GLY A 311 14.79 2.04 -27.01
C GLY A 311 14.15 0.68 -27.27
N PHE A 312 12.88 0.48 -26.93
CA PHE A 312 12.10 -0.68 -27.34
C PHE A 312 11.63 -0.52 -28.79
N PHE A 313 12.52 -0.80 -29.76
CA PHE A 313 12.20 -0.68 -31.19
C PHE A 313 11.51 -1.90 -31.80
N ASN A 314 11.40 -2.99 -31.04
CA ASN A 314 10.68 -4.17 -31.50
C ASN A 314 9.18 -3.91 -31.40
N GLU A 315 8.48 -3.96 -32.53
CA GLU A 315 7.03 -3.78 -32.58
C GLU A 315 6.31 -4.70 -31.61
N LYS A 316 6.79 -5.93 -31.36
CA LYS A 316 6.20 -6.85 -30.37
C LYS A 316 6.01 -6.21 -28.99
N HIS A 317 6.91 -5.30 -28.61
CA HIS A 317 7.03 -4.78 -27.26
C HIS A 317 6.68 -3.31 -27.10
N SER A 318 6.68 -2.50 -28.17
CA SER A 318 6.32 -1.08 -28.13
C SER A 318 5.78 -0.65 -29.51
N GLY A 319 5.56 0.65 -29.74
CA GLY A 319 4.89 1.11 -30.97
C GLY A 319 3.42 0.70 -31.01
N LEU A 320 2.77 0.81 -29.85
CA LEU A 320 1.48 0.18 -29.56
C LEU A 320 0.32 0.77 -30.39
N TYR A 321 -0.69 -0.05 -30.66
CA TYR A 321 -1.91 0.40 -31.32
C TYR A 321 -2.79 1.19 -30.36
N ARG A 322 -3.22 2.36 -30.82
CA ARG A 322 -4.20 3.23 -30.16
C ARG A 322 -5.38 3.41 -31.09
N LEU A 323 -6.57 3.20 -30.57
CA LEU A 323 -7.80 3.44 -31.30
C LEU A 323 -7.94 4.95 -31.59
N SER A 324 -8.34 5.31 -32.80
CA SER A 324 -8.64 6.70 -33.13
C SER A 324 -9.85 7.16 -32.34
N ALA A 325 -9.82 8.38 -31.78
CA ALA A 325 -10.87 8.87 -30.89
C ALA A 325 -12.28 8.91 -31.51
N GLY A 326 -12.38 9.05 -32.84
CA GLY A 326 -13.65 9.03 -33.58
C GLY A 326 -14.11 7.64 -34.05
N ASP A 327 -13.40 6.57 -33.68
CA ASP A 327 -13.83 5.22 -34.01
C ASP A 327 -14.98 4.77 -33.07
N PRO A 328 -16.08 4.18 -33.58
CA PRO A 328 -17.19 3.71 -32.76
C PRO A 328 -16.79 2.72 -31.64
N TRP A 329 -15.69 2.00 -31.80
CA TRP A 329 -15.17 1.12 -30.74
C TRP A 329 -14.72 1.89 -29.50
N ALA A 330 -14.37 3.18 -29.61
CA ALA A 330 -13.88 3.95 -28.47
C ALA A 330 -14.97 4.11 -27.42
N GLU A 331 -16.18 4.44 -27.86
CA GLU A 331 -17.35 4.52 -27.01
C GLU A 331 -17.79 3.13 -26.52
N ARG A 332 -17.79 2.13 -27.40
CA ARG A 332 -18.23 0.76 -27.05
C ARG A 332 -17.34 0.08 -26.01
N ILE A 333 -16.02 0.29 -26.06
CA ILE A 333 -15.07 -0.27 -25.08
C ILE A 333 -15.11 0.51 -23.76
N SER A 334 -15.42 1.81 -23.82
CA SER A 334 -15.48 2.66 -22.63
C SER A 334 -16.72 2.42 -21.77
N LYS A 335 -17.83 2.00 -22.39
CA LYS A 335 -19.07 1.59 -21.73
C LYS A 335 -18.94 0.18 -21.18
#